data_AF-A0AA88MMZ0-F1
#
_entry.id   AF-A0AA88MMZ0-F1
#
_cell.length_a   1.000
_cell.length_b   1.000
_cell.length_c   1.000
_cell.angle_alpha   90.00
_cell.angle_beta   90.00
_cell.angle_gamma   90.00
#
_symmetry.space_group_name_H-M   'P 1'
#
loop_
_entity.id
_entity.type
_entity.pdbx_description
1 polymer ?
#
loop_
_entity_poly.entity_id
_entity_poly.type
_entity_poly.pdbx_seq_one_letter_code
_entity_poly.pdbx_strand_id
1 'polypeptide(L)'
;MDRQAVAVLLLLLCVIIITTTTTEGFTPNCCIETAPKINRKIIRKADKYEIQSEGGLCEMKALILYVGTKKYCFDPKMEKKVEYVMKKYRHGNRHK
;
A
#
# COMPACT_ATOMS: atom_id res chain seq x y z
N MET A 1 -31.77 -40.49 1.47
CA MET A 1 -31.48 -39.36 0.56
C MET A 1 -30.96 -39.94 -0.74
N ASP A 2 -31.53 -39.54 -1.87
CA ASP A 2 -31.15 -40.03 -3.19
C ASP A 2 -29.67 -39.67 -3.50
N ARG A 3 -28.87 -40.61 -4.01
CA ARG A 3 -27.46 -40.37 -4.35
C ARG A 3 -27.30 -39.22 -5.34
N GLN A 4 -28.25 -39.05 -6.26
CA GLN A 4 -28.25 -37.96 -7.23
C GLN A 4 -28.51 -36.61 -6.56
N ALA A 5 -29.44 -36.56 -5.60
CA ALA A 5 -29.73 -35.34 -4.84
C ALA A 5 -28.54 -34.88 -4.00
N VAL A 6 -27.80 -35.82 -3.40
CA VAL A 6 -26.57 -35.52 -2.65
C VAL A 6 -25.48 -34.96 -3.56
N ALA A 7 -25.28 -35.54 -4.74
CA ALA A 7 -24.29 -35.07 -5.70
C ALA A 7 -24.60 -33.65 -6.20
N VAL A 8 -25.87 -33.36 -6.53
CA VAL A 8 -26.30 -32.01 -6.94
C VAL A 8 -26.10 -31.00 -5.82
N LEU A 9 -26.46 -31.35 -4.58
CA LEU A 9 -26.28 -30.48 -3.44
C LEU A 9 -24.80 -30.13 -3.19
N LEU A 10 -23.91 -31.13 -3.31
CA LEU A 10 -22.46 -30.91 -3.18
C LEU A 10 -21.91 -29.98 -4.27
N LEU A 11 -22.35 -30.17 -5.53
CA LEU A 11 -21.94 -29.31 -6.64
C LEU A 11 -22.40 -27.86 -6.43
N LEU A 12 -23.64 -27.66 -5.98
CA LEU A 12 -24.15 -26.32 -5.66
C LEU A 12 -23.36 -25.65 -4.53
N LEU A 13 -23.03 -26.39 -3.47
CA LEU A 13 -22.20 -25.89 -2.39
C LEU A 13 -20.80 -25.49 -2.87
N CYS A 14 -20.17 -26.30 -3.72
CA CYS A 14 -18.87 -25.97 -4.31
C CYS A 14 -18.92 -24.69 -5.15
N VAL A 15 -19.95 -24.51 -5.99
CA VAL A 15 -20.11 -23.29 -6.80
C VAL A 15 -20.31 -22.07 -5.92
N ILE A 16 -21.10 -22.18 -4.84
CA ILE A 16 -21.29 -21.09 -3.88
C ILE A 16 -19.97 -20.73 -3.18
N ILE A 17 -19.19 -21.73 -2.74
CA ILE A 17 -17.88 -21.50 -2.12
C ILE A 17 -16.92 -20.82 -3.11
N ILE A 18 -16.84 -21.29 -4.36
CA ILE A 18 -15.95 -20.72 -5.37
C ILE A 18 -16.35 -19.28 -5.70
N THR A 19 -17.63 -19.01 -5.92
CA THR A 19 -18.14 -17.65 -6.23
C THR A 19 -18.01 -16.67 -5.06
N THR A 20 -18.07 -17.14 -3.82
CA THR A 20 -17.84 -16.29 -2.63
C THR A 20 -16.36 -16.09 -2.32
N THR A 21 -15.49 -16.99 -2.79
CA THR A 21 -14.04 -16.92 -2.60
C THR A 21 -13.29 -16.35 -3.80
N THR A 22 -14.00 -15.74 -4.77
CA THR A 22 -13.38 -14.86 -5.78
C THR A 22 -12.85 -13.61 -5.07
N THR A 23 -11.76 -13.81 -4.35
CA THR A 23 -10.83 -12.77 -3.97
C THR A 23 -10.28 -12.26 -5.29
N GLU A 24 -10.81 -11.15 -5.78
CA GLU A 24 -9.99 -10.31 -6.65
C GLU A 24 -8.69 -10.14 -5.88
N GLY A 25 -7.60 -10.69 -6.42
CA GLY A 25 -6.33 -10.79 -5.72
C GLY A 25 -5.90 -9.39 -5.30
N PHE A 26 -6.23 -9.00 -4.07
CA PHE A 26 -5.84 -7.73 -3.51
C PHE A 26 -4.36 -7.88 -3.17
N THR A 27 -3.50 -7.69 -4.17
CA THR A 27 -2.08 -7.59 -3.93
C THR A 27 -1.87 -6.25 -3.21
N PRO A 28 -1.57 -6.26 -1.91
CA PRO A 28 -1.23 -5.04 -1.21
C PRO A 28 -0.03 -4.42 -1.94
N ASN A 29 -0.11 -3.14 -2.28
CA ASN A 29 1.01 -2.42 -2.88
C ASN A 29 2.06 -2.14 -1.78
N CYS A 30 2.78 -3.19 -1.36
CA CYS A 30 3.81 -3.13 -0.34
C CYS A 30 5.12 -2.62 -0.92
N CYS A 31 5.82 -1.80 -0.13
CA CYS A 31 7.25 -1.65 -0.30
C CYS A 31 7.94 -2.96 0.09
N ILE A 32 8.69 -3.53 -0.85
CA ILE A 32 9.56 -4.70 -0.64
C ILE A 32 11.05 -4.31 -0.56
N GLU A 33 11.38 -3.13 -1.09
CA GLU A 33 12.72 -2.56 -1.04
C GLU A 33 12.64 -1.07 -0.68
N THR A 34 13.72 -0.53 -0.11
CA THR A 34 13.82 0.90 0.20
C THR A 34 15.06 1.50 -0.45
N ALA A 35 14.91 2.72 -0.98
CA ALA A 35 16.04 3.46 -1.52
C ALA A 35 16.91 4.01 -0.37
N PRO A 36 18.25 3.90 -0.46
CA PRO A 36 19.16 4.25 0.63
C PRO A 36 19.29 5.77 0.86
N LYS A 37 18.85 6.60 -0.11
CA LYS A 37 18.98 8.06 -0.04
C LYS A 37 17.75 8.76 -0.60
N ILE A 38 17.28 9.76 0.14
CA ILE A 38 16.18 10.64 -0.28
C ILE A 38 16.68 12.03 -0.66
N ASN A 39 16.36 12.45 -1.89
CA ASN A 39 16.70 13.78 -2.41
C ASN A 39 15.65 14.82 -1.99
N ARG A 40 16.06 16.03 -1.59
CA ARG A 40 15.12 17.13 -1.30
C ARG A 40 14.19 17.45 -2.48
N LYS A 41 14.66 17.28 -3.72
CA LYS A 41 13.83 17.51 -4.93
C LYS A 41 12.61 16.60 -4.98
N ILE A 42 12.75 15.33 -4.60
CA ILE A 42 11.61 14.39 -4.62
C ILE A 42 10.63 14.69 -3.49
N ILE A 43 11.12 15.08 -2.31
CA ILE A 43 10.27 15.46 -1.17
C ILE A 43 9.41 16.68 -1.51
N ARG A 44 9.96 17.67 -2.22
CA ARG A 44 9.22 18.88 -2.62
C ARG A 44 8.15 18.63 -3.68
N LYS A 45 8.30 17.57 -4.47
CA LYS A 45 7.33 17.15 -5.50
C LYS A 45 6.28 16.18 -4.97
N ALA A 46 6.48 15.66 -3.75
CA ALA A 46 5.58 14.68 -3.19
C ALA A 46 4.30 15.35 -2.66
N ASP A 47 3.17 14.76 -3.00
CA ASP A 47 1.84 15.22 -2.61
C ASP A 47 1.60 14.94 -1.12
N LYS A 48 1.97 13.73 -0.69
CA LYS A 48 1.89 13.23 0.68
C LYS A 48 2.96 12.18 0.98
N TYR A 49 3.10 11.84 2.25
CA TYR A 49 3.88 10.70 2.71
C TYR A 49 3.07 9.86 3.69
N GLU A 50 3.39 8.57 3.77
CA GLU A 50 2.78 7.62 4.72
C GLU A 50 3.84 6.67 5.27
N ILE A 51 3.61 6.13 6.46
CA ILE A 51 4.39 5.02 7.01
C ILE A 51 3.61 3.72 6.79
N GLN A 52 4.19 2.83 6.00
CA GLN A 52 3.77 1.44 5.92
C GLN A 52 4.20 0.76 7.23
N SER A 53 3.22 0.31 8.01
CA SER A 53 3.45 -0.47 9.22
C SER A 53 3.87 -1.90 8.90
N GLU A 54 4.67 -2.47 9.78
CA GLU A 54 4.96 -3.91 9.82
C GLU A 54 3.88 -4.58 10.69
N GLY A 55 3.31 -5.70 10.22
CA GLY A 55 2.29 -6.45 10.97
C GLY A 55 0.88 -6.49 10.35
N GLY A 56 0.76 -6.13 9.07
CA GLY A 56 -0.47 -6.30 8.29
C GLY A 56 -0.21 -7.16 7.05
N LEU A 57 -0.75 -6.74 5.90
CA LEU A 57 -0.49 -7.36 4.60
C LEU A 57 0.96 -7.15 4.09
N CYS A 58 1.74 -6.30 4.74
CA CYS A 58 3.13 -6.01 4.41
C CYS A 58 4.06 -6.38 5.58
N GLU A 59 5.15 -7.07 5.27
CA GLU A 59 6.12 -7.60 6.24
C GLU A 59 7.25 -6.61 6.58
N MET A 60 7.40 -5.51 5.81
CA MET A 60 8.46 -4.52 6.03
C MET A 60 7.89 -3.15 6.39
N LYS A 61 8.47 -2.50 7.39
CA LYS A 61 8.19 -1.08 7.68
C LYS A 61 8.87 -0.18 6.64
N ALA A 62 8.13 0.73 6.00
CA ALA A 62 8.68 1.62 4.98
C ALA A 62 8.06 3.02 5.01
N LEU A 63 8.83 4.04 4.63
CA LEU A 63 8.32 5.37 4.34
C LEU A 63 7.95 5.46 2.87
N ILE A 64 6.69 5.78 2.58
CA ILE A 64 6.17 5.93 1.21
C ILE A 64 6.04 7.42 0.90
N LEU A 65 6.68 7.87 -0.19
CA LEU A 65 6.38 9.15 -0.83
C LEU A 65 5.48 8.94 -2.05
N TYR A 66 4.41 9.73 -2.13
CA TYR A 66 3.51 9.78 -3.27
C TYR A 66 3.86 10.98 -4.14
N VAL A 67 4.17 10.76 -5.42
CA VAL A 67 4.46 11.81 -6.40
C VAL A 67 3.61 11.53 -7.64
N GLY A 68 2.46 12.21 -7.75
CA GLY A 68 1.43 11.89 -8.73
C GLY A 68 0.94 10.45 -8.54
N THR A 69 1.04 9.64 -9.60
CA THR A 69 0.65 8.22 -9.58
C THR A 69 1.76 7.29 -9.08
N LYS A 70 2.99 7.80 -8.86
CA LYS A 70 4.14 6.99 -8.47
C LYS A 70 4.35 6.97 -6.97
N LYS A 71 4.75 5.80 -6.46
CA LYS A 71 5.18 5.59 -5.07
C LYS A 71 6.70 5.40 -5.03
N TYR A 72 7.34 5.97 -4.02
CA TYR A 72 8.76 5.78 -3.75
C TYR A 72 8.94 5.32 -2.30
N CYS A 73 9.64 4.20 -2.12
CA CYS A 73 9.87 3.58 -0.83
C CYS A 73 11.24 3.97 -0.27
N PHE A 74 11.28 4.37 1.01
CA PHE A 74 12.49 4.78 1.73
C PHE A 74 12.52 4.16 3.13
N ASP A 75 13.69 4.18 3.75
CA ASP A 75 13.85 3.77 5.15
C ASP A 75 12.97 4.67 6.07
N PRO A 76 12.18 4.08 6.99
CA PRO A 76 11.36 4.81 7.95
C PRO A 76 12.11 5.89 8.75
N LYS A 77 13.42 5.72 8.99
CA LYS A 77 14.27 6.70 9.69
C LYS A 77 14.31 8.07 9.00
N MET A 78 13.97 8.14 7.71
CA MET A 78 13.96 9.38 6.94
C MET A 78 12.70 10.23 7.16
N GLU A 79 11.70 9.75 7.90
CA GLU A 79 10.41 10.42 8.11
C GLU A 79 10.56 11.86 8.60
N LYS A 80 11.36 12.09 9.67
CA LYS A 80 11.59 13.43 10.23
C LYS A 80 12.14 14.41 9.19
N LYS A 81 13.02 13.94 8.30
CA LYS A 81 13.59 14.76 7.22
C LYS A 81 12.53 15.11 6.18
N VAL A 82 11.64 14.17 5.84
CA VAL A 82 10.51 14.41 4.92
C VAL A 82 9.56 15.44 5.52
N GLU A 83 9.13 15.22 6.76
CA GLU A 83 8.21 16.10 7.46
C GLU A 83 8.74 17.54 7.53
N TYR A 84 10.00 17.73 7.94
CA TYR A 84 10.64 19.04 8.02
C TYR A 84 10.64 19.77 6.65
N VAL A 85 11.07 19.09 5.59
CA VAL A 85 11.16 19.68 4.26
C VAL A 85 9.78 20.02 3.71
N MET A 86 8.78 19.16 3.90
CA MET A 86 7.41 19.42 3.44
C MET A 86 6.78 20.60 4.18
N LYS A 87 6.92 20.69 5.51
CA LYS A 87 6.42 21.83 6.30
C LYS A 87 7.04 23.15 5.83
N LYS A 88 8.36 23.17 5.64
CA LYS A 88 9.08 24.36 5.15
C LYS A 88 8.66 24.75 3.74
N TYR A 89 8.49 23.79 2.84
CA TYR A 89 8.06 24.06 1.46
C TYR A 89 6.63 24.62 1.40
N ARG A 90 5.70 24.01 2.14
CA ARG A 90 4.31 24.51 2.26
C ARG A 90 4.24 25.92 2.86
N HIS A 91 5.12 26.26 3.79
CA HIS A 91 5.22 27.63 4.31
C HIS A 91 5.80 28.59 3.28
N GLY A 92 6.89 28.22 2.59
CA GLY A 92 7.49 29.07 1.56
C GLY A 92 6.58 29.33 0.37
N ASN A 93 5.74 28.35 -0.02
CA ASN A 93 4.80 28.49 -1.13
C ASN A 93 3.55 29.31 -0.77
N ARG A 94 3.28 29.57 0.52
CA ARG A 94 2.20 30.48 0.95
C ARG A 94 2.56 31.96 0.82
N HIS A 95 3.84 32.27 0.59
CA HIS A 95 4.35 33.63 0.43
C HIS A 95 4.79 33.94 -1.01
N LYS A 96 4.39 33.10 -1.97
CA LYS A 96 4.70 33.25 -3.39
C LYS A 96 3.40 33.24 -4.18
#